data_AF-A0A286E9M4-F1
#
_entry.id   AF-A0A286E9M4-F1
#
_cell.length_a   1.000
_cell.length_b   1.000
_cell.length_c   1.000
_cell.angle_alpha   90.00
_cell.angle_beta   90.00
_cell.angle_gamma   90.00
#
_symmetry.space_group_name_H-M   'P 1'
#
loop_
_entity.id
_entity.type
_entity.pdbx_description
1 polymer ?
#
loop_
_entity_poly.entity_id
_entity_poly.type
_entity_poly.pdbx_seq_one_letter_code
_entity_poly.pdbx_strand_id
1 'polypeptide(L)'
;MSAANSFPCLNSNNSIGTRQPIETREVLFERSKIQKLNEFSTSNRKSAYALELNVKSFIEKFGINHVGFLTLTFKDHVTDAKEAQRRFNSLRTNFLKKHYPNYIRVIERTKSGRIHYHLIVATKEDIRRGLNFQEIAKRNYQSANLSIRMHWQRLRNNLDKYGFGRAELLPVKTNSKGLARYVAKYIGKHINNRQECDKGVRLCQTSIDKRAFWKVATSHFSFLSKGSAEWRRKLALWVDWLNQYLAYRHGQDFKPITVDDYGERLKQELCPQWAFKNREVIKNIDFVLRTHGTF
;
A
#
# COMPACT_ATOMS: atom_id res chain seq x y z
N MET A 1 25.73 30.25 23.52
CA MET A 1 24.75 29.46 24.32
C MET A 1 23.38 29.97 23.92
N SER A 2 22.38 29.23 23.42
CA SER A 2 22.08 27.79 23.41
C SER A 2 21.28 27.39 22.13
N ALA A 3 21.33 26.09 21.83
CA ALA A 3 20.63 25.24 20.84
C ALA A 3 19.18 25.65 20.48
N ALA A 4 18.75 25.65 19.21
CA ALA A 4 18.43 24.52 18.30
C ALA A 4 17.16 23.73 18.69
N ASN A 5 16.16 23.74 17.79
CA ASN A 5 15.13 22.70 17.68
C ASN A 5 14.56 22.70 16.25
N SER A 6 15.22 21.95 15.36
CA SER A 6 14.67 21.55 14.06
C SER A 6 13.85 20.25 14.25
N PHE A 7 12.61 20.26 13.79
CA PHE A 7 11.67 19.15 13.88
C PHE A 7 12.22 17.87 13.23
N PRO A 8 12.24 16.71 13.93
CA PRO A 8 12.59 15.45 13.32
C PRO A 8 11.37 14.83 12.64
N CYS A 9 11.05 15.26 11.41
CA CYS A 9 10.20 14.50 10.50
C CYS A 9 11.06 13.60 9.60
N LEU A 10 11.84 12.70 10.23
CA LEU A 10 12.65 11.72 9.51
C LEU A 10 11.91 10.38 9.42
N ASN A 11 11.64 9.97 8.18
CA ASN A 11 11.39 8.59 7.76
C ASN A 11 12.55 7.66 8.16
N SER A 12 12.73 7.35 9.45
CA SER A 12 13.78 6.46 9.94
C SER A 12 13.35 4.99 9.90
N ASN A 13 12.98 4.50 8.71
CA ASN A 13 12.95 3.06 8.39
C ASN A 13 14.29 2.61 7.80
N ASN A 14 15.40 3.08 8.38
CA ASN A 14 16.73 2.59 8.04
C ASN A 14 16.94 1.24 8.74
N SER A 15 16.90 0.16 7.95
CA SER A 15 17.05 -1.24 8.39
C SER A 15 18.51 -1.66 8.63
N ILE A 16 19.38 -0.71 8.99
CA ILE A 16 20.83 -0.91 9.20
C ILE A 16 21.30 -0.45 10.59
N GLY A 17 20.41 0.09 11.42
CA GLY A 17 20.72 0.36 12.84
C GLY A 17 20.39 -0.84 13.71
N THR A 18 21.31 -1.22 14.61
CA THR A 18 21.04 -2.13 15.71
C THR A 18 19.95 -1.52 16.60
N ARG A 19 18.77 -2.15 16.65
CA ARG A 19 17.70 -1.78 17.58
C ARG A 19 17.72 -2.76 18.75
N GLN A 20 17.85 -2.23 19.97
CA GLN A 20 17.56 -2.98 21.20
C GLN A 20 16.07 -3.39 21.20
N PRO A 21 15.71 -4.61 21.68
CA PRO A 21 14.33 -5.05 21.74
C PRO A 21 13.53 -4.20 22.73
N ILE A 22 12.35 -3.72 22.32
CA ILE A 22 11.38 -3.14 23.25
C ILE A 22 10.44 -4.27 23.66
N GLU A 23 10.50 -4.67 24.93
CA GLU A 23 9.52 -5.58 25.53
C GLU A 23 8.12 -4.99 25.41
N THR A 24 7.20 -5.75 24.81
CA THR A 24 5.79 -5.35 24.73
C THR A 24 4.99 -6.36 25.56
N ARG A 25 4.39 -5.91 26.67
CA ARG A 25 3.50 -6.74 27.48
C ARG A 25 2.25 -7.12 26.67
N GLU A 26 1.97 -8.41 26.57
CA GLU A 26 0.76 -8.95 25.95
C GLU A 26 -0.46 -8.63 26.83
N VAL A 27 -1.45 -7.96 26.25
CA VAL A 27 -2.81 -7.90 26.81
C VAL A 27 -3.67 -8.81 25.95
N LEU A 28 -4.01 -9.97 26.52
CA LEU A 28 -4.94 -10.94 25.94
C LEU A 28 -6.33 -10.30 25.87
N PHE A 29 -6.83 -10.08 24.65
CA PHE A 29 -8.23 -9.75 24.42
C PHE A 29 -8.88 -10.93 23.68
N GLU A 30 -9.89 -11.51 24.29
CA GLU A 30 -10.60 -12.70 23.80
C GLU A 30 -11.13 -12.51 22.38
N ARG A 31 -10.83 -13.49 21.52
CA ARG A 31 -11.35 -13.60 20.16
C ARG A 31 -12.77 -14.13 20.21
N SER A 32 -13.76 -13.28 19.95
CA SER A 32 -15.08 -13.74 19.52
C SER A 32 -15.56 -12.95 18.31
N LYS A 33 -16.22 -13.69 17.40
CA LYS A 33 -16.83 -13.31 16.12
C LYS A 33 -15.90 -13.19 14.91
N ILE A 34 -15.79 -14.33 14.23
CA ILE A 34 -15.63 -14.44 12.77
C ILE A 34 -16.67 -13.54 12.11
N GLN A 35 -16.28 -12.31 11.77
CA GLN A 35 -17.11 -11.36 11.04
C GLN A 35 -16.65 -11.34 9.59
N LYS A 36 -17.60 -11.49 8.65
CA LYS A 36 -17.46 -11.45 7.18
C LYS A 36 -16.29 -10.53 6.73
N LEU A 37 -15.13 -11.12 6.44
CA LEU A 37 -13.86 -10.41 6.20
C LEU A 37 -13.63 -9.97 4.75
N ASN A 38 -14.64 -10.02 3.87
CA ASN A 38 -14.45 -9.83 2.42
C ASN A 38 -15.22 -8.64 1.83
N GLU A 39 -15.49 -7.59 2.61
CA GLU A 39 -15.83 -6.29 2.04
C GLU A 39 -14.56 -5.43 1.99
N PHE A 40 -14.12 -5.02 0.80
CA PHE A 40 -12.93 -4.18 0.69
C PHE A 40 -13.11 -2.93 1.55
N SER A 41 -12.29 -2.80 2.61
CA SER A 41 -12.20 -1.54 3.34
C SER A 41 -11.95 -0.39 2.36
N THR A 42 -12.51 0.79 2.63
CA THR A 42 -12.32 1.97 1.76
C THR A 42 -10.83 2.26 1.50
N SER A 43 -9.96 2.02 2.50
CA SER A 43 -8.51 2.12 2.35
C SER A 43 -7.93 1.15 1.31
N ASN A 44 -8.38 -0.10 1.33
CA ASN A 44 -7.97 -1.12 0.36
C ASN A 44 -8.45 -0.77 -1.06
N ARG A 45 -9.69 -0.28 -1.22
CA ARG A 45 -10.21 0.19 -2.53
C ARG A 45 -9.39 1.36 -3.07
N LYS A 46 -9.03 2.32 -2.21
CA LYS A 46 -8.19 3.47 -2.61
C LYS A 46 -6.79 3.04 -3.01
N SER A 47 -6.20 2.10 -2.28
CA SER A 47 -4.90 1.51 -2.63
C SER A 47 -4.96 0.76 -3.96
N ALA A 48 -6.08 0.06 -4.21
CA ALA A 48 -6.31 -0.65 -5.44
C ALA A 48 -6.36 0.26 -6.67
N TYR A 49 -7.21 1.28 -6.57
CA TYR A 49 -7.40 2.27 -7.62
C TYR A 49 -6.12 3.07 -7.90
N ALA A 50 -5.41 3.49 -6.85
CA ALA A 50 -4.11 4.16 -7.02
C ALA A 50 -3.07 3.26 -7.69
N LEU A 51 -3.05 1.96 -7.39
CA LEU A 51 -2.15 1.02 -8.05
C LEU A 51 -2.51 0.88 -9.53
N GLU A 52 -3.79 0.76 -9.87
CA GLU A 52 -4.26 0.68 -11.26
C GLU A 52 -3.80 1.89 -12.09
N LEU A 53 -4.06 3.10 -11.61
CA LEU A 53 -3.65 4.34 -12.29
C LEU A 53 -2.13 4.42 -12.47
N ASN A 54 -1.37 4.07 -11.43
CA ASN A 54 0.09 4.08 -11.49
C ASN A 54 0.65 3.04 -12.45
N VAL A 55 0.09 1.83 -12.50
CA VAL A 55 0.54 0.79 -13.42
C VAL A 55 0.18 1.15 -14.87
N LYS A 56 -0.99 1.75 -15.11
CA LYS A 56 -1.37 2.30 -16.42
C LYS A 56 -0.36 3.34 -16.88
N SER A 57 -0.12 4.37 -16.06
CA SER A 57 0.84 5.43 -16.40
C SER A 57 2.28 4.91 -16.53
N PHE A 58 2.66 3.89 -15.76
CA PHE A 58 3.95 3.20 -15.90
C PHE A 58 4.12 2.61 -17.31
N ILE A 59 3.13 1.86 -17.80
CA ILE A 59 3.19 1.26 -19.14
C ILE A 59 3.15 2.32 -20.23
N GLU A 60 2.31 3.34 -20.09
CA GLU A 60 2.24 4.46 -21.04
C GLU A 60 3.58 5.21 -21.12
N LYS A 61 4.25 5.41 -19.98
CA LYS A 61 5.53 6.14 -19.93
C LYS A 61 6.69 5.34 -20.53
N PHE A 62 6.80 4.05 -20.21
CA PHE A 62 7.94 3.23 -20.62
C PHE A 62 7.70 2.46 -21.93
N GLY A 63 6.45 2.31 -22.35
CA GLY A 63 6.06 1.51 -23.50
C GLY A 63 5.93 0.02 -23.15
N ILE A 64 4.90 -0.64 -23.68
CA ILE A 64 4.58 -2.04 -23.36
C ILE A 64 5.70 -3.04 -23.68
N ASN A 65 6.57 -2.70 -24.63
CA ASN A 65 7.72 -3.52 -25.02
C ASN A 65 8.87 -3.51 -24.00
N HIS A 66 8.91 -2.49 -23.14
CA HIS A 66 9.94 -2.26 -22.13
C HIS A 66 9.41 -2.46 -20.70
N VAL A 67 8.28 -3.18 -20.55
CA VAL A 67 7.70 -3.47 -19.25
C VAL A 67 7.55 -4.98 -19.04
N GLY A 68 8.11 -5.45 -17.94
CA GLY A 68 8.05 -6.83 -17.51
C GLY A 68 7.32 -7.00 -16.18
N PHE A 69 6.70 -8.16 -16.01
CA PHE A 69 6.21 -8.65 -14.74
C PHE A 69 7.21 -9.63 -14.15
N LEU A 70 7.76 -9.28 -12.99
CA LEU A 70 8.75 -10.05 -12.26
C LEU A 70 8.13 -10.60 -10.98
N THR A 71 8.02 -11.91 -10.88
CA THR A 71 7.68 -12.59 -9.63
C THR A 71 8.96 -13.04 -8.94
N LEU A 72 9.11 -12.70 -7.67
CA LEU A 72 10.22 -13.14 -6.81
C LEU A 72 9.68 -14.00 -5.68
N THR A 73 10.31 -15.16 -5.51
CA THR A 73 10.02 -16.11 -4.43
C THR A 73 11.30 -16.32 -3.63
N PHE A 74 11.20 -16.30 -2.31
CA PHE A 74 12.32 -16.59 -1.42
C PHE A 74 12.89 -18.00 -1.69
N LYS A 75 14.06 -18.32 -1.15
CA LYS A 75 14.62 -19.68 -1.19
C LYS A 75 13.94 -20.54 -0.12
N ASP A 76 13.82 -19.98 1.07
CA ASP A 76 13.23 -20.49 2.30
C ASP A 76 11.79 -19.98 2.52
N HIS A 77 11.10 -20.54 3.52
CA HIS A 77 9.70 -20.26 3.82
C HIS A 77 9.55 -18.98 4.68
N VAL A 78 9.73 -17.81 4.06
CA VAL A 78 9.63 -16.52 4.76
C VAL A 78 8.15 -16.11 4.94
N THR A 79 7.73 -15.96 6.19
CA THR A 79 6.37 -15.51 6.59
C THR A 79 6.37 -14.18 7.32
N ASP A 80 7.50 -13.78 7.92
CA ASP A 80 7.69 -12.48 8.56
C ASP A 80 7.92 -11.38 7.53
N ALA A 81 7.05 -10.36 7.58
CA ALA A 81 7.11 -9.23 6.67
C ALA A 81 8.34 -8.33 6.90
N LYS A 82 8.88 -8.27 8.12
CA LYS A 82 10.08 -7.47 8.41
C LYS A 82 11.31 -8.10 7.76
N GLU A 83 11.51 -9.41 7.94
CA GLU A 83 12.61 -10.13 7.30
C GLU A 83 12.49 -10.12 5.78
N ALA A 84 11.29 -10.35 5.24
CA ALA A 84 11.03 -10.25 3.81
C ALA A 84 11.45 -8.86 3.28
N GLN A 85 11.05 -7.79 3.98
CA GLN A 85 11.39 -6.42 3.59
C GLN A 85 12.89 -6.11 3.73
N ARG A 86 13.58 -6.65 4.75
CA ARG A 86 15.03 -6.51 4.91
C ARG A 86 15.77 -7.10 3.71
N ARG A 87 15.42 -8.32 3.29
CA ARG A 87 15.99 -8.99 2.11
C ARG A 87 15.65 -8.24 0.82
N PHE A 88 14.41 -7.79 0.68
CA PHE A 88 14.00 -6.97 -0.47
C PHE A 88 14.78 -5.64 -0.54
N ASN A 89 15.03 -4.99 0.60
CA ASN A 89 15.82 -3.76 0.64
C ASN A 89 17.25 -4.01 0.18
N SER A 90 17.87 -5.13 0.58
CA SER A 90 19.20 -5.52 0.09
C SER A 90 19.20 -5.74 -1.42
N LEU A 91 18.23 -6.53 -1.94
CA LEU A 91 18.05 -6.75 -3.38
C LEU A 91 17.84 -5.43 -4.14
N ARG A 92 17.00 -4.54 -3.60
CA ARG A 92 16.66 -3.26 -4.21
C ARG A 92 17.88 -2.37 -4.39
N THR A 93 18.64 -2.18 -3.30
CA THR A 93 19.80 -1.28 -3.27
C THR A 93 20.91 -1.80 -4.16
N ASN A 94 21.18 -3.11 -4.12
CA ASN A 94 22.38 -3.69 -4.73
C ASN A 94 22.16 -4.23 -6.14
N PHE A 95 20.92 -4.54 -6.54
CA PHE A 95 20.60 -5.17 -7.83
C PHE A 95 19.50 -4.41 -8.59
N LEU A 96 18.29 -4.24 -8.03
CA LEU A 96 17.17 -3.69 -8.81
C LEU A 96 17.44 -2.27 -9.32
N LYS A 97 18.00 -1.39 -8.48
CA LYS A 97 18.33 0.00 -8.87
C LYS A 97 19.31 0.08 -10.04
N LYS A 98 20.14 -0.95 -10.25
CA LYS A 98 21.15 -1.01 -11.32
C LYS A 98 20.59 -1.54 -12.63
N HIS A 99 19.61 -2.45 -12.57
CA HIS A 99 19.11 -3.18 -13.74
C HIS A 99 17.72 -2.74 -14.22
N TYR A 100 16.89 -2.20 -13.34
CA TYR A 100 15.53 -1.77 -13.65
C TYR A 100 15.37 -0.29 -13.28
N PRO A 101 15.25 0.63 -14.25
CA PRO A 101 15.17 2.06 -13.99
C PRO A 101 14.05 2.42 -13.01
N ASN A 102 12.90 1.75 -13.13
CA ASN A 102 11.77 1.95 -12.24
C ASN A 102 11.03 0.63 -12.00
N TYR A 103 10.32 0.55 -10.88
CA TYR A 103 9.42 -0.57 -10.60
C TYR A 103 8.28 -0.18 -9.65
N ILE A 104 7.22 -0.98 -9.70
CA ILE A 104 6.13 -1.05 -8.71
C ILE A 104 6.16 -2.45 -8.11
N ARG A 105 6.32 -2.56 -6.80
CA ARG A 105 6.38 -3.81 -6.04
C ARG A 105 5.13 -3.98 -5.19
N VAL A 106 4.52 -5.15 -5.25
CA VAL A 106 3.38 -5.58 -4.45
C VAL A 106 3.78 -6.82 -3.63
N ILE A 107 3.34 -6.87 -2.36
CA ILE A 107 3.55 -8.04 -1.49
C ILE A 107 2.35 -8.99 -1.63
N GLU A 108 2.62 -10.27 -1.86
CA GLU A 108 1.63 -11.36 -1.79
C GLU A 108 1.88 -12.26 -0.60
N ARG A 109 0.81 -12.67 0.09
CA ARG A 109 0.82 -13.87 0.92
C ARG A 109 0.16 -15.01 0.17
N THR A 110 0.91 -16.08 -0.08
CA THR A 110 0.42 -17.29 -0.75
C THR A 110 -0.49 -18.09 0.18
N LYS A 111 -1.15 -19.12 -0.36
CA LYS A 111 -2.01 -20.03 0.44
C LYS A 111 -1.28 -20.70 1.61
N SER A 112 0.02 -20.97 1.47
CA SER A 112 0.83 -21.56 2.53
C SER A 112 1.36 -20.54 3.54
N GLY A 113 0.95 -19.27 3.45
CA GLY A 113 1.42 -18.20 4.32
C GLY A 113 2.75 -17.58 3.89
N ARG A 114 3.46 -18.17 2.92
CA ARG A 114 4.74 -17.62 2.41
C ARG A 114 4.53 -16.28 1.72
N ILE A 115 5.46 -15.34 1.95
CA ILE A 115 5.48 -14.04 1.28
C ILE A 115 6.17 -14.14 -0.09
N HIS A 116 5.52 -13.62 -1.13
CA HIS A 116 6.09 -13.40 -2.46
C HIS A 116 6.11 -11.91 -2.80
N TYR A 117 6.95 -11.52 -3.76
CA TYR A 117 6.88 -10.19 -4.36
C TYR A 117 6.51 -10.28 -5.83
N HIS A 118 5.58 -9.42 -6.22
CA HIS A 118 5.25 -9.16 -7.61
C HIS A 118 5.71 -7.76 -7.98
N LEU A 119 6.48 -7.65 -9.05
CA LEU A 119 7.00 -6.38 -9.52
C LEU A 119 6.54 -6.16 -10.95
N ILE A 120 6.10 -4.93 -11.23
CA ILE A 120 6.12 -4.37 -12.57
C ILE A 120 7.43 -3.62 -12.70
N VAL A 121 8.30 -4.02 -13.64
CA VAL A 121 9.64 -3.44 -13.83
C VAL A 121 9.74 -2.81 -15.21
N ALA A 122 10.40 -1.66 -15.30
CA ALA A 122 10.82 -1.07 -16.56
C ALA A 122 12.18 -1.67 -16.95
N THR A 123 12.36 -2.01 -18.23
CA THR A 123 13.64 -2.44 -18.82
C THR A 123 14.16 -1.36 -19.76
N LYS A 124 15.49 -1.32 -19.94
CA LYS A 124 16.09 -0.42 -20.94
C LYS A 124 15.87 -0.98 -22.34
N GLU A 125 15.95 -2.29 -22.49
CA GLU A 125 15.83 -3.00 -23.75
C GLU A 125 14.38 -3.44 -24.02
N ASP A 126 14.04 -3.62 -25.30
CA ASP A 126 12.79 -4.26 -25.72
C ASP A 126 12.86 -5.75 -25.39
N ILE A 127 12.01 -6.19 -24.47
CA ILE A 127 11.93 -7.58 -24.00
C ILE A 127 10.77 -8.36 -24.63
N ARG A 128 9.96 -7.70 -25.48
CA ARG A 128 8.73 -8.26 -26.07
C ARG A 128 8.89 -8.61 -27.55
N ARG A 129 9.73 -7.89 -28.29
CA ARG A 129 9.93 -8.09 -29.73
C ARG A 129 10.27 -9.54 -30.06
N GLY A 130 9.51 -10.13 -30.98
CA GLY A 130 9.69 -11.51 -31.45
C GLY A 130 9.17 -12.59 -30.49
N LEU A 131 8.67 -12.23 -29.30
CA LEU A 131 8.24 -13.20 -28.31
C LEU A 131 6.85 -13.78 -28.65
N ASN A 132 6.75 -15.10 -28.77
CA ASN A 132 5.47 -15.79 -28.90
C ASN A 132 4.89 -16.13 -27.51
N PHE A 133 3.87 -15.39 -27.08
CA PHE A 133 3.24 -15.61 -25.78
C PHE A 133 2.49 -16.94 -25.64
N GLN A 134 2.12 -17.59 -26.74
CA GLN A 134 1.49 -18.91 -26.73
C GLN A 134 2.54 -20.00 -26.46
N GLU A 135 3.72 -19.91 -27.06
CA GLU A 135 4.84 -20.82 -26.79
C GLU A 135 5.31 -20.73 -25.34
N ILE A 136 5.46 -19.51 -24.83
CA ILE A 136 5.85 -19.28 -23.43
C ILE A 136 4.84 -19.88 -22.46
N ALA A 137 3.54 -19.85 -22.79
CA ALA A 137 2.51 -20.50 -21.97
C ALA A 137 2.67 -22.03 -21.92
N LYS A 138 3.25 -22.63 -22.97
CA LYS A 138 3.60 -24.05 -23.06
C LYS A 138 5.02 -24.35 -22.54
N ARG A 139 5.68 -23.40 -21.86
CA ARG A 139 7.08 -23.48 -21.40
C ARG A 139 8.10 -23.66 -22.54
N ASN A 140 7.73 -23.28 -23.77
CA ASN A 140 8.67 -23.15 -24.88
C ASN A 140 9.20 -21.71 -24.93
N TYR A 141 10.51 -21.54 -24.76
CA TYR A 141 11.18 -20.24 -24.70
C TYR A 141 12.03 -19.94 -25.95
N GLN A 142 11.88 -20.70 -27.03
CA GLN A 142 12.72 -20.55 -28.24
C GLN A 142 12.58 -19.17 -28.89
N SER A 143 11.35 -18.63 -28.95
CA SER A 143 11.06 -17.28 -29.45
C SER A 143 11.50 -16.15 -28.51
N ALA A 144 12.05 -16.44 -27.34
CA ALA A 144 12.57 -15.42 -26.43
C ALA A 144 13.72 -14.65 -27.08
N ASN A 145 13.64 -13.33 -27.11
CA ASN A 145 14.73 -12.52 -27.67
C ASN A 145 15.97 -12.50 -26.74
N LEU A 146 17.09 -11.99 -27.25
CA LEU A 146 18.33 -11.92 -26.46
C LEU A 146 18.15 -11.08 -25.19
N SER A 147 17.42 -9.97 -25.27
CA SER A 147 17.19 -9.05 -24.15
C SER A 147 16.56 -9.75 -22.94
N ILE A 148 15.42 -10.43 -23.12
CA ILE A 148 14.73 -11.11 -22.01
C ILE A 148 15.58 -12.27 -21.47
N ARG A 149 16.30 -13.00 -22.34
CA ARG A 149 17.21 -14.09 -21.92
C ARG A 149 18.35 -13.58 -21.04
N MET A 150 18.94 -12.43 -21.39
CA MET A 150 19.96 -11.79 -20.55
C MET A 150 19.39 -11.38 -19.19
N HIS A 151 18.17 -10.85 -19.13
CA HIS A 151 17.51 -10.55 -17.86
C HIS A 151 17.30 -11.82 -17.01
N TRP A 152 16.84 -12.92 -17.60
CA TRP A 152 16.70 -14.21 -16.90
C TRP A 152 18.02 -14.71 -16.34
N GLN A 153 19.09 -14.66 -17.14
CA GLN A 153 20.43 -15.06 -16.70
C GLN A 153 20.92 -14.19 -15.53
N ARG A 154 20.78 -12.86 -15.63
CA ARG A 154 21.15 -11.93 -14.55
C ARG A 154 20.41 -12.21 -13.25
N LEU A 155 19.10 -12.45 -13.33
CA LEU A 155 18.27 -12.81 -12.18
C LEU A 155 18.75 -14.12 -11.55
N ARG A 156 18.90 -15.17 -12.36
CA ARG A 156 19.35 -16.50 -11.88
C ARG A 156 20.70 -16.42 -11.17
N ASN A 157 21.64 -15.65 -11.70
CA ASN A 157 23.02 -15.58 -11.18
C ASN A 157 23.16 -14.72 -9.91
N ASN A 158 22.18 -13.89 -9.56
CA ASN A 158 22.33 -12.91 -8.49
C ASN A 158 21.29 -13.01 -7.37
N LEU A 159 20.12 -13.58 -7.62
CA LEU A 159 19.03 -13.57 -6.65
C LEU A 159 19.30 -14.39 -5.38
N ASP A 160 20.06 -15.48 -5.49
CA ASP A 160 20.39 -16.33 -4.35
C ASP A 160 21.17 -15.55 -3.26
N LYS A 161 22.01 -14.59 -3.67
CA LYS A 161 22.76 -13.68 -2.79
C LYS A 161 21.87 -12.85 -1.87
N TYR A 162 20.59 -12.72 -2.20
CA TYR A 162 19.59 -11.96 -1.45
C TYR A 162 18.50 -12.85 -0.84
N GLY A 163 18.68 -14.18 -0.86
CA GLY A 163 17.73 -15.15 -0.32
C GLY A 163 16.52 -15.42 -1.21
N PHE A 164 16.59 -15.11 -2.51
CA PHE A 164 15.54 -15.43 -3.48
C PHE A 164 15.93 -16.65 -4.32
N GLY A 165 15.12 -17.71 -4.25
CA GLY A 165 15.40 -18.99 -4.91
C GLY A 165 14.76 -19.14 -6.29
N ARG A 166 13.70 -18.38 -6.58
CA ARG A 166 13.04 -18.41 -7.89
C ARG A 166 12.62 -17.02 -8.32
N ALA A 167 12.83 -16.75 -9.61
CA ALA A 167 12.29 -15.58 -10.26
C ALA A 167 11.74 -15.90 -11.64
N GLU A 168 10.66 -15.20 -11.98
CA GLU A 168 10.00 -15.30 -13.27
C GLU A 168 9.73 -13.90 -13.80
N LEU A 169 10.49 -13.50 -14.81
CA LEU A 169 10.26 -12.27 -15.56
C LEU A 169 9.56 -12.60 -16.87
N LEU A 170 8.40 -12.01 -17.12
CA LEU A 170 7.69 -12.14 -18.40
C LEU A 170 7.28 -10.75 -18.90
N PRO A 171 7.38 -10.44 -20.21
CA PRO A 171 6.83 -9.21 -20.73
C PRO A 171 5.32 -9.13 -20.48
N VAL A 172 4.81 -7.93 -20.24
CA VAL A 172 3.37 -7.72 -20.07
C VAL A 172 2.64 -8.04 -21.37
N LYS A 173 1.63 -8.92 -21.32
CA LYS A 173 0.91 -9.43 -22.49
C LYS A 173 -0.06 -8.42 -23.10
N THR A 174 -0.87 -7.78 -22.27
CA THR A 174 -2.09 -7.06 -22.68
C THR A 174 -2.00 -5.56 -22.51
N ASN A 175 -2.80 -4.83 -23.30
CA ASN A 175 -2.99 -3.39 -23.20
C ASN A 175 -3.68 -2.97 -21.88
N SER A 176 -3.95 -1.67 -21.72
CA SER A 176 -4.49 -1.02 -20.51
C SER A 176 -5.73 -1.71 -19.89
N LYS A 177 -6.62 -2.34 -20.68
CA LYS A 177 -7.81 -3.03 -20.16
C LYS A 177 -7.49 -4.39 -19.53
N GLY A 178 -6.50 -5.11 -20.07
CA GLY A 178 -5.98 -6.33 -19.45
C GLY A 178 -5.18 -6.06 -18.19
N LEU A 179 -4.56 -4.88 -18.12
CA LEU A 179 -3.80 -4.37 -16.97
C LEU A 179 -4.66 -4.11 -15.74
N ALA A 180 -5.82 -3.47 -15.89
CA ALA A 180 -6.76 -3.23 -14.79
C ALA A 180 -7.22 -4.55 -14.15
N ARG A 181 -7.58 -5.53 -14.99
CA ARG A 181 -7.97 -6.88 -14.55
C ARG A 181 -6.81 -7.62 -13.87
N TYR A 182 -5.60 -7.43 -14.37
CA TYR A 182 -4.38 -7.99 -13.81
C TYR A 182 -4.10 -7.41 -12.42
N VAL A 183 -4.08 -6.09 -12.30
CA VAL A 183 -3.85 -5.34 -11.05
C VAL A 183 -4.93 -5.67 -10.00
N ALA A 184 -6.21 -5.67 -10.39
CA ALA A 184 -7.32 -6.00 -9.49
C ALA A 184 -7.22 -7.44 -8.96
N LYS A 185 -6.80 -8.40 -9.79
CA LYS A 185 -6.64 -9.82 -9.38
C LYS A 185 -5.58 -9.97 -8.28
N TYR A 186 -4.42 -9.33 -8.40
CA TYR A 186 -3.36 -9.45 -7.39
C TYR A 186 -3.73 -8.72 -6.10
N ILE A 187 -4.34 -7.54 -6.21
CA ILE A 187 -4.79 -6.79 -5.03
C ILE A 187 -5.86 -7.55 -4.26
N GLY A 188 -6.85 -8.12 -4.96
CA GLY A 188 -7.88 -8.95 -4.33
C GLY A 188 -7.30 -10.17 -3.61
N LYS A 189 -6.34 -10.87 -4.23
CA LYS A 189 -5.66 -12.01 -3.58
C LYS A 189 -4.92 -11.61 -2.30
N HIS A 190 -4.20 -10.49 -2.32
CA HIS A 190 -3.41 -10.07 -1.16
C HIS A 190 -4.26 -9.62 0.00
N ILE A 191 -5.37 -8.93 -0.27
CA ILE A 191 -6.27 -8.43 0.77
C ILE A 191 -6.91 -9.60 1.52
N ASN A 192 -7.38 -10.61 0.79
CA ASN A 192 -8.06 -11.76 1.39
C ASN A 192 -7.11 -12.64 2.23
N ASN A 193 -5.81 -12.63 1.92
CA ASN A 193 -4.82 -13.45 2.61
C ASN A 193 -4.02 -12.67 3.66
N ARG A 194 -4.36 -11.40 3.92
CA ARG A 194 -3.61 -10.57 4.86
C ARG A 194 -3.87 -11.04 6.30
N GLN A 195 -2.81 -11.20 7.07
CA GLN A 195 -2.88 -11.60 8.47
C GLN A 195 -2.78 -10.39 9.39
N GLU A 196 -3.14 -10.56 10.65
CA GLU A 196 -3.04 -9.51 11.67
C GLU A 196 -1.58 -9.03 11.86
N CYS A 197 -0.61 -9.94 11.76
CA CYS A 197 0.82 -9.64 11.80
C CYS A 197 1.29 -8.74 10.62
N ASP A 198 0.51 -8.66 9.54
CA ASP A 198 0.80 -7.78 8.42
C ASP A 198 0.35 -6.33 8.67
N LYS A 199 -0.25 -6.01 9.81
CA LYS A 199 -0.70 -4.65 10.12
C LYS A 199 0.47 -3.66 10.01
N GLY A 200 0.24 -2.56 9.29
CA GLY A 200 1.28 -1.54 9.02
C GLY A 200 2.23 -1.87 7.87
N VAL A 201 2.23 -3.10 7.35
CA VAL A 201 3.05 -3.48 6.19
C VAL A 201 2.54 -2.76 4.93
N ARG A 202 3.44 -2.06 4.24
CA ARG A 202 3.10 -1.36 3.00
C ARG A 202 2.84 -2.37 1.88
N LEU A 203 1.61 -2.42 1.37
CA LEU A 203 1.22 -3.32 0.28
C LEU A 203 1.96 -3.01 -1.02
N CYS A 204 1.95 -1.75 -1.45
CA CYS A 204 2.56 -1.30 -2.70
C CYS A 204 3.75 -0.36 -2.42
N GLN A 205 4.91 -0.65 -2.99
CA GLN A 205 6.11 0.18 -2.91
C GLN A 205 6.59 0.50 -4.32
N THR A 206 7.00 1.73 -4.57
CA THR A 206 7.56 2.17 -5.86
C THR A 206 9.04 2.52 -5.71
N SER A 207 9.80 2.54 -6.80
CA SER A 207 11.24 2.85 -6.84
C SER A 207 11.63 4.32 -6.53
N ILE A 208 10.71 5.19 -6.12
CA ILE A 208 10.90 6.65 -6.19
C ILE A 208 11.88 7.18 -5.14
N ASP A 209 12.90 7.91 -5.62
CA ASP A 209 13.82 8.73 -4.82
C ASP A 209 13.70 10.27 -5.04
N LYS A 210 12.96 10.81 -6.04
CA LYS A 210 12.36 12.20 -6.02
C LYS A 210 11.79 12.81 -7.33
N ARG A 211 11.91 12.27 -8.55
CA ARG A 211 11.30 12.89 -9.77
C ARG A 211 10.91 11.89 -10.85
N ALA A 212 9.94 11.01 -10.59
CA ALA A 212 9.47 10.10 -11.63
C ALA A 212 8.06 10.49 -12.12
N PHE A 213 8.00 11.02 -13.34
CA PHE A 213 6.77 11.49 -14.02
C PHE A 213 5.69 10.41 -14.25
N TRP A 214 5.97 9.13 -13.99
CA TRP A 214 5.02 8.04 -14.22
C TRP A 214 4.07 7.77 -13.05
N LYS A 215 4.40 8.20 -11.81
CA LYS A 215 3.53 7.95 -10.67
C LYS A 215 2.50 9.08 -10.55
N VAL A 216 1.29 8.79 -11.00
CA VAL A 216 0.19 9.77 -11.12
C VAL A 216 -0.80 9.74 -9.97
N ALA A 217 -0.78 8.71 -9.11
CA ALA A 217 -1.77 8.54 -8.05
C ALA A 217 -1.17 8.18 -6.69
N THR A 218 -1.84 8.66 -5.64
CA THR A 218 -1.65 8.21 -4.26
C THR A 218 -2.99 7.77 -3.68
N SER A 219 -2.99 7.17 -2.48
CA SER A 219 -4.24 6.87 -1.76
C SER A 219 -4.75 8.05 -0.93
N HIS A 220 -4.30 9.28 -1.20
CA HIS A 220 -4.76 10.49 -0.53
C HIS A 220 -5.90 11.16 -1.32
N PHE A 221 -7.04 10.48 -1.37
CA PHE A 221 -8.28 10.98 -1.98
C PHE A 221 -9.48 10.30 -1.33
N SER A 222 -10.71 10.71 -1.60
CA SER A 222 -11.91 9.97 -1.20
C SER A 222 -12.76 9.70 -2.42
N PHE A 223 -13.35 8.50 -2.52
CA PHE A 223 -14.32 8.24 -3.58
C PHE A 223 -15.53 9.14 -3.42
N LEU A 224 -16.04 9.72 -4.51
CA LEU A 224 -17.35 10.35 -4.53
C LEU A 224 -18.40 9.24 -4.63
N SER A 225 -19.12 8.98 -3.54
CA SER A 225 -20.09 7.88 -3.44
C SER A 225 -21.15 8.22 -2.42
N LYS A 226 -22.30 7.51 -2.46
CA LYS A 226 -23.35 7.65 -1.44
C LYS A 226 -22.78 7.48 -0.02
N GLY A 227 -21.95 6.46 0.21
CA GLY A 227 -21.36 6.21 1.52
C GLY A 227 -20.38 7.30 1.99
N SER A 228 -19.61 7.92 1.08
CA SER A 228 -18.71 9.02 1.47
C SER A 228 -19.45 10.34 1.67
N ALA A 229 -20.54 10.59 0.94
CA ALA A 229 -21.44 11.70 1.20
C ALA A 229 -22.11 11.55 2.57
N GLU A 230 -22.60 10.34 2.87
CA GLU A 230 -23.25 10.04 4.15
C GLU A 230 -22.28 10.18 5.33
N TRP A 231 -21.03 9.73 5.19
CA TRP A 231 -20.00 9.96 6.21
C TRP A 231 -19.79 11.46 6.49
N ARG A 232 -19.73 12.30 5.44
CA ARG A 232 -19.57 13.76 5.61
C ARG A 232 -20.78 14.38 6.31
N ARG A 233 -22.01 13.97 5.94
CA ARG A 233 -23.24 14.41 6.59
C ARG A 233 -23.23 14.06 8.08
N LYS A 234 -22.91 12.81 8.42
CA LYS A 234 -22.85 12.35 9.81
C LYS A 234 -21.73 13.03 10.60
N LEU A 235 -20.58 13.27 9.98
CA LEU A 235 -19.50 14.02 10.61
C LEU A 235 -19.95 15.45 10.95
N ALA A 236 -20.65 16.14 10.04
CA ALA A 236 -21.17 17.48 10.31
C ALA A 236 -22.13 17.48 11.51
N LEU A 237 -23.11 16.56 11.53
CA LEU A 237 -24.03 16.42 12.67
C LEU A 237 -23.31 16.13 14.00
N TRP A 238 -22.28 15.28 13.96
CA TRP A 238 -21.50 14.98 15.17
C TRP A 238 -20.69 16.18 15.64
N VAL A 239 -20.14 16.98 14.72
CA VAL A 239 -19.44 18.23 15.08
C VAL A 239 -20.42 19.26 15.64
N ASP A 240 -21.62 19.40 15.08
CA ASP A 240 -22.64 20.30 15.62
C ASP A 240 -23.03 19.92 17.05
N TRP A 241 -23.24 18.63 17.30
CA TRP A 241 -23.49 18.09 18.64
C TRP A 241 -22.30 18.32 19.59
N LEU A 242 -21.06 18.11 19.12
CA LEU A 242 -19.86 18.36 19.89
C LEU A 242 -19.68 19.85 20.22
N ASN A 243 -20.01 20.73 19.28
CA ASN A 243 -19.96 22.18 19.47
C ASN A 243 -20.89 22.63 20.60
N GLN A 244 -22.08 22.04 20.75
CA GLN A 244 -22.99 22.33 21.88
C GLN A 244 -22.32 21.97 23.21
N TYR A 245 -21.76 20.77 23.31
CA TYR A 245 -21.05 20.32 24.50
C TYR A 245 -19.83 21.20 24.83
N LEU A 246 -19.03 21.56 23.82
CA LEU A 246 -17.86 22.41 24.00
C LEU A 246 -18.25 23.85 24.36
N ALA A 247 -19.32 24.40 23.79
CA ALA A 247 -19.85 25.71 24.16
C ALA A 247 -20.29 25.73 25.63
N TYR A 248 -20.99 24.69 26.09
CA TYR A 248 -21.35 24.53 27.49
C TYR A 248 -20.10 24.45 28.40
N ARG A 249 -19.08 23.71 27.97
CA ARG A 249 -17.84 23.49 28.76
C ARG A 249 -16.93 24.72 28.82
N HIS A 250 -16.79 25.45 27.73
CA HIS A 250 -15.82 26.54 27.57
C HIS A 250 -16.44 27.94 27.70
N GLY A 251 -17.77 28.06 27.72
CA GLY A 251 -18.46 29.34 27.90
C GLY A 251 -18.29 30.28 26.71
N GLN A 252 -18.27 31.59 26.99
CA GLN A 252 -18.37 32.65 25.96
C GLN A 252 -17.16 32.74 25.01
N ASP A 253 -15.99 32.21 25.39
CA ASP A 253 -14.79 32.25 24.56
C ASP A 253 -14.73 31.12 23.52
N PHE A 254 -15.71 30.20 23.53
CA PHE A 254 -15.74 29.09 22.59
C PHE A 254 -16.07 29.54 21.17
N LYS A 255 -15.16 29.25 20.24
CA LYS A 255 -15.42 29.38 18.80
C LYS A 255 -15.88 28.03 18.24
N PRO A 256 -17.08 27.94 17.65
CA PRO A 256 -17.57 26.71 17.01
C PRO A 256 -16.58 26.18 15.98
N ILE A 257 -16.45 24.86 15.94
CA ILE A 257 -15.68 24.13 14.93
C ILE A 257 -16.50 24.11 13.64
N THR A 258 -15.88 24.45 12.51
CA THR A 258 -16.54 24.53 11.18
C THR A 258 -15.88 23.60 10.18
N VAL A 259 -16.53 23.38 9.04
CA VAL A 259 -16.02 22.49 7.98
C VAL A 259 -14.61 22.86 7.49
N ASP A 260 -14.23 24.13 7.63
CA ASP A 260 -12.93 24.65 7.20
C ASP A 260 -11.79 24.29 8.16
N ASP A 261 -12.11 23.96 9.43
CA ASP A 261 -11.11 23.76 10.49
C ASP A 261 -11.21 22.41 11.24
N TYR A 262 -12.10 21.50 10.80
CA TYR A 262 -12.26 20.15 11.37
C TYR A 262 -10.93 19.46 11.67
N GLY A 263 -9.98 19.50 10.73
CA GLY A 263 -8.70 18.79 10.85
C GLY A 263 -7.88 19.24 12.07
N GLU A 264 -7.72 20.55 12.25
CA GLU A 264 -6.87 21.12 13.30
C GLU A 264 -7.62 21.26 14.63
N ARG A 265 -8.86 21.79 14.62
CA ARG A 265 -9.63 21.99 15.85
C ARG A 265 -9.97 20.68 16.55
N LEU A 266 -10.49 19.68 15.84
CA LEU A 266 -10.83 18.39 16.48
C LEU A 266 -9.59 17.66 17.01
N LYS A 267 -8.41 17.92 16.43
CA LYS A 267 -7.14 17.41 16.93
C LYS A 267 -6.72 18.11 18.23
N GLN A 268 -6.95 19.42 18.35
CA GLN A 268 -6.66 20.21 19.53
C GLN A 268 -7.62 19.89 20.68
N GLU A 269 -8.93 19.87 20.41
CA GLU A 269 -9.97 19.65 21.44
C GLU A 269 -10.02 18.20 21.93
N LEU A 270 -9.66 17.24 21.07
CA LEU A 270 -9.69 15.82 21.40
C LEU A 270 -8.29 15.20 21.36
N CYS A 271 -7.86 14.72 20.19
CA CYS A 271 -6.53 14.19 19.96
C CYS A 271 -6.26 13.99 18.46
N PRO A 272 -5.00 13.77 18.03
CA PRO A 272 -4.68 13.50 16.61
C PRO A 272 -5.39 12.28 16.01
N GLN A 273 -5.91 11.37 16.83
CA GLN A 273 -6.62 10.16 16.40
C GLN A 273 -8.14 10.28 16.56
N TRP A 274 -8.68 11.50 16.71
CA TRP A 274 -10.10 11.75 16.99
C TRP A 274 -11.03 10.98 16.04
N ALA A 275 -10.74 10.98 14.74
CA ALA A 275 -11.59 10.34 13.74
C ALA A 275 -11.65 8.82 13.91
N PHE A 276 -10.56 8.19 14.35
CA PHE A 276 -10.50 6.75 14.57
C PHE A 276 -11.21 6.33 15.87
N LYS A 277 -11.02 7.11 16.94
CA LYS A 277 -11.62 6.85 18.25
C LYS A 277 -13.13 7.06 18.24
N ASN A 278 -13.60 8.11 17.56
CA ASN A 278 -15.03 8.47 17.52
C ASN A 278 -15.77 7.88 16.31
N ARG A 279 -15.14 7.01 15.51
CA ARG A 279 -15.71 6.51 14.25
C ARG A 279 -17.07 5.85 14.42
N GLU A 280 -17.28 5.10 15.51
CA GLU A 280 -18.53 4.36 15.71
C GLU A 280 -19.64 5.30 16.20
N VAL A 281 -19.30 6.33 16.98
CA VAL A 281 -20.24 7.39 17.36
C VAL A 281 -20.68 8.18 16.12
N ILE A 282 -19.72 8.62 15.29
CA ILE A 282 -20.02 9.35 14.04
C ILE A 282 -20.91 8.50 13.12
N LYS A 283 -20.59 7.21 12.92
CA LYS A 283 -21.44 6.32 12.10
C LYS A 283 -22.87 6.21 12.60
N ASN A 284 -23.08 6.30 13.91
CA ASN A 284 -24.38 6.11 14.55
C ASN A 284 -24.97 7.42 15.10
N ILE A 285 -24.49 8.58 14.64
CA ILE A 285 -24.90 9.88 15.19
C ILE A 285 -26.41 10.12 15.10
N ASP A 286 -27.06 9.65 14.04
CA ASP A 286 -28.51 9.77 13.89
C ASP A 286 -29.27 9.05 15.01
N PHE A 287 -28.72 7.96 15.56
CA PHE A 287 -29.27 7.27 16.72
C PHE A 287 -28.97 8.05 18.01
N VAL A 288 -27.72 8.48 18.20
CA VAL A 288 -27.31 9.25 19.38
C VAL A 288 -28.17 10.50 19.57
N LEU A 289 -28.41 11.25 18.49
CA LEU A 289 -29.26 12.45 18.52
C LEU A 289 -30.72 12.14 18.86
N ARG A 290 -31.24 10.97 18.47
CA ARG A 290 -32.61 10.54 18.81
C ARG A 290 -32.74 10.09 20.25
N THR A 291 -31.72 9.47 20.81
CA THR A 291 -31.78 8.85 22.15
C THR A 291 -31.43 9.83 23.27
N HIS A 292 -30.50 10.74 23.04
CA HIS A 292 -29.96 11.61 24.09
C HIS A 292 -30.33 13.09 23.95
N GLY A 293 -31.01 13.47 22.86
CA GLY A 293 -31.31 14.87 22.56
C GLY A 293 -30.04 15.70 22.29
N THR A 294 -30.24 16.95 21.88
CA THR A 294 -29.20 17.99 21.93
C THR A 294 -29.00 18.42 23.38
N PHE A 295 -27.75 18.69 23.77
CA PHE A 295 -27.42 19.18 25.12
C PHE A 295 -28.05 20.55 25.39
#